data_AF-A0A061R8U2-F1
#
_entry.id   AF-A0A061R8U2-F1
#
_cell.length_a   1.000
_cell.length_b   1.000
_cell.length_c   1.000
_cell.angle_alpha   90.00
_cell.angle_beta   90.00
_cell.angle_gamma   90.00
#
_symmetry.space_group_name_H-M   'P 1'
#
loop_
_entity.id
_entity.type
_entity.pdbx_description
1 polymer ?
#
loop_
_entity_poly.entity_id
_entity_poly.type
_entity_poly.pdbx_seq_one_letter_code
_entity_poly.pdbx_strand_id
1 'polypeptide(L)'
;MSHGKLFITVVEAQRLKETELLGKQDPYAVVKLGLQAKKTSVHRNGSTQAKWNQSFEFNLHNERELFLEVWNKNVFADDLIGKARHSLSEVLSTMEQSCWLTIKRGSGKDSGYVKLLIRYVPQQVGTSQSNCPPAYPSAHPTPASAFHAQYPNGGHWSDTTPSASQSFSYPSGQAYRPDISVSTSFSAGPGAAPNPYGRPSGTDFPGSTSFSAGSGAAPNPYG
;
A
#
# COMPACT_ATOMS: atom_id res chain seq x y z
N MET A 1 3.68 -1.09 -24.82
CA MET A 1 3.85 -2.00 -23.68
C MET A 1 4.22 -1.14 -22.48
N SER A 2 3.44 -1.19 -21.39
CA SER A 2 3.68 -0.43 -20.16
C SER A 2 4.35 -1.35 -19.14
N HIS A 3 5.61 -1.05 -18.83
CA HIS A 3 6.38 -1.71 -17.78
C HIS A 3 6.82 -0.67 -16.76
N GLY A 4 6.79 -1.04 -15.48
CA GLY A 4 7.16 -0.13 -14.42
C GLY A 4 6.64 -0.59 -13.06
N LYS A 5 6.50 0.37 -12.14
CA LYS A 5 5.94 0.14 -10.81
C LYS A 5 4.68 0.97 -10.62
N LEU A 6 3.68 0.39 -9.97
CA LEU A 6 2.52 1.11 -9.47
C LEU A 6 2.57 1.16 -7.95
N PHE A 7 2.42 2.35 -7.39
CA PHE A 7 2.21 2.57 -5.97
C PHE A 7 0.73 2.87 -5.77
N ILE A 8 0.01 1.95 -5.13
CA ILE A 8 -1.44 2.07 -4.90
C ILE A 8 -1.67 2.25 -3.42
N THR A 9 -2.25 3.39 -3.04
CA THR A 9 -2.70 3.67 -1.69
C THR A 9 -4.21 3.47 -1.61
N VAL A 10 -4.64 2.53 -0.76
CA VAL A 10 -6.04 2.39 -0.36
C VAL A 10 -6.28 3.33 0.82
N VAL A 11 -6.98 4.43 0.58
CA VAL A 11 -7.14 5.51 1.56
C VAL A 11 -8.26 5.15 2.53
N GLU A 12 -9.48 5.12 2.02
CA GLU A 12 -10.69 4.92 2.82
C GLU A 12 -11.83 4.35 1.97
N ALA A 13 -12.84 3.82 2.65
CA ALA A 13 -14.11 3.44 2.08
C ALA A 13 -15.28 4.11 2.79
N GLN A 14 -16.34 4.39 2.03
CA GLN A 14 -17.54 5.07 2.50
C GLN A 14 -18.80 4.37 1.99
N ARG A 15 -19.86 4.44 2.81
CA ARG A 15 -21.19 3.90 2.49
C ARG A 15 -21.15 2.42 2.09
N LEU A 16 -20.30 1.65 2.79
CA LEU A 16 -20.21 0.21 2.59
C LEU A 16 -21.56 -0.43 2.90
N LYS A 17 -21.98 -1.39 2.07
CA LYS A 17 -23.13 -2.23 2.42
C LYS A 17 -22.77 -3.05 3.66
N GLU A 18 -23.67 -3.04 4.63
CA GLU A 18 -23.57 -3.88 5.81
C GLU A 18 -23.88 -5.33 5.43
N THR A 19 -22.94 -6.22 5.74
CA THR A 19 -23.00 -7.68 5.54
C THR A 19 -22.97 -8.43 6.87
N GLU A 20 -22.54 -7.77 7.95
CA GLU A 20 -22.52 -8.31 9.31
C GLU A 20 -23.92 -8.63 9.84
N LEU A 21 -24.08 -9.80 10.45
CA LEU A 21 -25.34 -10.21 11.09
C LEU A 21 -25.41 -9.78 12.56
N LEU A 22 -24.28 -9.79 13.27
CA LEU A 22 -24.19 -9.43 14.68
C LEU A 22 -22.94 -8.58 14.94
N GLY A 23 -23.14 -7.38 15.47
CA GLY A 23 -22.04 -6.46 15.79
C GLY A 23 -21.74 -5.49 14.65
N LYS A 24 -20.49 -5.02 14.59
CA LYS A 24 -20.02 -4.07 13.57
C LYS A 24 -19.12 -4.79 12.57
N GLN A 25 -19.32 -4.49 11.31
CA GLN A 25 -18.48 -4.94 10.21
C GLN A 25 -17.02 -4.49 10.37
N ASP A 26 -16.10 -5.39 10.03
CA ASP A 26 -14.64 -5.29 10.11
C ASP A 26 -14.00 -5.30 8.71
N PRO A 27 -14.09 -4.20 7.95
CA PRO A 27 -13.72 -4.20 6.54
C PRO A 27 -12.20 -4.24 6.29
N TYR A 28 -11.80 -4.94 5.22
CA TYR A 28 -10.47 -4.86 4.59
C TYR A 28 -10.58 -4.86 3.07
N ALA A 29 -9.58 -4.30 2.39
CA ALA A 29 -9.51 -4.25 0.93
C ALA A 29 -8.43 -5.19 0.40
N VAL A 30 -8.68 -5.77 -0.78
CA VAL A 30 -7.72 -6.56 -1.56
C VAL A 30 -7.56 -5.92 -2.93
N VAL A 31 -6.34 -5.50 -3.24
CA VAL A 31 -5.96 -4.97 -4.55
C VAL A 31 -5.26 -6.07 -5.34
N LYS A 32 -5.71 -6.31 -6.57
CA LYS A 32 -5.13 -7.31 -7.48
C LYS A 32 -4.67 -6.65 -8.78
N LEU A 33 -3.48 -7.03 -9.24
CA LEU A 33 -2.89 -6.61 -10.51
C LEU A 33 -2.21 -7.83 -11.14
N GLY A 34 -2.79 -8.36 -12.23
CA GLY A 34 -2.32 -9.61 -12.82
C GLY A 34 -2.36 -10.75 -11.80
N LEU A 35 -1.21 -11.34 -11.52
CA LEU A 35 -1.04 -12.42 -10.52
C LEU A 35 -0.75 -11.91 -9.10
N GLN A 36 -0.50 -10.62 -8.93
CA GLN A 36 -0.19 -10.03 -7.62
C GLN A 36 -1.48 -9.67 -6.88
N ALA A 37 -1.56 -10.03 -5.60
CA ALA A 37 -2.64 -9.62 -4.70
C ALA A 37 -2.05 -9.11 -3.38
N LYS A 38 -2.52 -7.96 -2.92
CA LYS A 38 -2.12 -7.36 -1.63
C LYS A 38 -3.36 -6.91 -0.88
N LYS A 39 -3.38 -7.13 0.44
CA LYS A 39 -4.53 -6.82 1.29
C LYS A 39 -4.17 -5.79 2.35
N THR A 40 -5.13 -4.96 2.72
CA THR A 40 -4.99 -4.05 3.85
C THR A 40 -5.09 -4.80 5.18
N SER A 41 -4.69 -4.13 6.25
CA SER A 41 -5.14 -4.48 7.59
C SER A 41 -6.67 -4.40 7.69
N VAL A 42 -7.23 -5.16 8.62
CA VAL A 42 -8.65 -5.11 8.97
C VAL A 42 -8.93 -3.86 9.80
N HIS A 43 -9.92 -3.06 9.40
CA HIS A 43 -10.38 -1.93 10.18
C HIS A 43 -11.49 -2.40 11.13
N ARG A 44 -11.13 -2.68 12.39
CA ARG A 44 -12.07 -3.23 13.37
C ARG A 44 -13.16 -2.22 13.74
N ASN A 45 -14.39 -2.67 13.87
CA ASN A 45 -15.57 -1.89 14.21
C ASN A 45 -15.85 -0.72 13.24
N GLY A 46 -15.52 -0.89 11.96
CA GLY A 46 -15.69 0.13 10.93
C GLY A 46 -17.14 0.45 10.56
N SER A 47 -18.06 -0.51 10.76
CA SER A 47 -19.46 -0.38 10.28
C SER A 47 -19.47 -0.09 8.78
N THR A 48 -20.04 1.05 8.34
CA THR A 48 -20.16 1.42 6.92
C THR A 48 -18.99 2.27 6.39
N GLN A 49 -17.98 2.53 7.22
CA GLN A 49 -16.79 3.30 6.84
C GLN A 49 -15.50 2.58 7.22
N ALA A 50 -14.45 2.79 6.44
CA ALA A 50 -13.14 2.23 6.73
C ALA A 50 -12.04 3.21 6.38
N LYS A 51 -11.00 3.29 7.23
CA LYS A 51 -9.80 4.08 6.94
C LYS A 51 -8.60 3.17 7.09
N TRP A 52 -7.82 3.07 6.02
CA TRP A 52 -6.61 2.23 6.00
C TRP A 52 -5.37 3.08 5.79
N ASN A 53 -5.38 3.98 4.81
CA ASN A 53 -4.20 4.76 4.39
C ASN A 53 -2.97 3.86 4.18
N GLN A 54 -3.16 2.74 3.48
CA GLN A 54 -2.10 1.75 3.26
C GLN A 54 -1.66 1.72 1.81
N SER A 55 -0.34 1.79 1.59
CA SER A 55 0.28 1.82 0.28
C SER A 55 0.94 0.49 -0.07
N PHE A 56 0.79 0.10 -1.32
CA PHE A 56 1.33 -1.13 -1.88
C PHE A 56 2.09 -0.85 -3.17
N GLU A 57 3.24 -1.48 -3.33
CA GLU A 57 3.98 -1.48 -4.60
C GLU A 57 3.59 -2.70 -5.44
N PHE A 58 3.33 -2.52 -6.73
CA PHE A 58 3.07 -3.59 -7.68
C PHE A 58 3.99 -3.46 -8.88
N ASN A 59 4.49 -4.59 -9.39
CA ASN A 59 5.17 -4.60 -10.68
C ASN A 59 4.13 -4.59 -11.80
N LEU A 60 4.27 -3.68 -12.76
CA LEU A 60 3.41 -3.59 -13.93
C LEU A 60 4.09 -4.30 -15.12
N HIS A 61 3.38 -5.27 -15.69
CA HIS A 61 3.76 -6.08 -16.84
C HIS A 61 2.65 -6.09 -17.90
N ASN A 62 2.34 -4.90 -18.42
CA ASN A 62 1.31 -4.68 -19.45
C ASN A 62 -0.16 -4.88 -19.01
N GLU A 63 -0.44 -5.03 -17.72
CA GLU A 63 -1.82 -5.01 -17.24
C GLU A 63 -2.49 -3.68 -17.58
N ARG A 64 -3.77 -3.75 -17.94
CA ARG A 64 -4.59 -2.58 -18.30
C ARG A 64 -5.58 -2.19 -17.21
N GLU A 65 -5.85 -3.09 -16.28
CA GLU A 65 -6.85 -2.90 -15.23
C GLU A 65 -6.29 -3.36 -13.89
N LEU A 66 -6.69 -2.65 -12.83
CA LEU A 66 -6.58 -3.12 -11.45
C LEU A 66 -7.96 -3.62 -10.98
N PHE A 67 -7.95 -4.58 -10.07
CA PHE A 67 -9.15 -5.10 -9.43
C PHE A 67 -9.10 -4.79 -7.94
N LEU A 68 -10.22 -4.33 -7.41
CA LEU A 68 -10.39 -4.05 -5.99
C LEU A 68 -11.54 -4.89 -5.46
N GLU A 69 -11.34 -5.54 -4.33
CA GLU A 69 -12.39 -6.19 -3.56
C GLU A 69 -12.37 -5.65 -2.14
N VAL A 70 -13.55 -5.47 -1.54
CA VAL A 70 -13.71 -5.12 -0.14
C VAL A 70 -14.47 -6.23 0.56
N TRP A 71 -13.92 -6.71 1.65
CA TRP A 71 -14.38 -7.87 2.41
C TRP A 71 -14.68 -7.47 3.85
N ASN A 72 -15.67 -8.10 4.46
CA ASN A 72 -15.90 -8.07 5.89
C ASN A 72 -15.18 -9.25 6.55
N LYS A 73 -14.34 -8.99 7.55
CA LYS A 73 -13.70 -10.05 8.32
C LYS A 73 -14.71 -10.63 9.31
N ASN A 74 -14.97 -11.93 9.23
CA ASN A 74 -15.80 -12.64 10.21
C ASN A 74 -15.03 -13.78 10.88
N VAL A 75 -15.64 -14.37 11.91
CA VAL A 75 -15.08 -15.52 12.64
C VAL A 75 -15.03 -16.78 11.78
N PHE A 76 -16.11 -17.08 11.04
CA PHE A 76 -16.22 -18.31 10.27
C PHE A 76 -15.75 -18.16 8.82
N ALA A 77 -16.31 -17.19 8.09
CA ALA A 77 -15.98 -16.94 6.69
C ALA A 77 -16.17 -15.46 6.37
N ASP A 78 -15.19 -14.87 5.68
CA ASP A 78 -15.24 -13.46 5.31
C ASP A 78 -16.25 -13.22 4.18
N ASP A 79 -17.05 -12.18 4.30
CA ASP A 79 -18.09 -11.84 3.30
C ASP A 79 -17.59 -10.79 2.32
N LEU A 80 -17.81 -11.02 1.02
CA LEU A 80 -17.54 -10.00 0.01
C LEU A 80 -18.59 -8.89 0.07
N ILE A 81 -18.18 -7.68 0.40
CA ILE A 81 -19.04 -6.49 0.40
C ILE A 81 -19.27 -6.02 -1.04
N GLY A 82 -18.18 -5.95 -1.82
CA GLY A 82 -18.24 -5.56 -3.22
C GLY A 82 -16.88 -5.54 -3.92
N LYS A 83 -16.93 -5.38 -5.25
CA LYS A 83 -15.75 -5.35 -6.13
C LYS A 83 -15.82 -4.22 -7.15
N ALA A 84 -14.66 -3.76 -7.60
CA ALA A 84 -14.50 -2.78 -8.67
C ALA A 84 -13.36 -3.17 -9.61
N ARG A 85 -13.45 -2.69 -10.86
CA ARG A 85 -12.36 -2.69 -11.84
C ARG A 85 -12.04 -1.24 -12.15
N HIS A 86 -10.77 -0.93 -12.32
CA HIS A 86 -10.33 0.42 -12.69
C HIS A 86 -9.28 0.36 -13.79
N SER A 87 -9.48 1.14 -14.83
CA SER A 87 -8.56 1.24 -15.96
C SER A 87 -7.28 1.97 -15.54
N LEU A 88 -6.14 1.44 -15.95
CA LEU A 88 -4.84 2.08 -15.73
C LEU A 88 -4.50 3.12 -16.80
N SER A 89 -5.31 3.25 -17.85
CA SER A 89 -5.01 4.13 -18.99
C SER A 89 -4.69 5.58 -18.58
N GLU A 90 -5.42 6.13 -17.62
CA GLU A 90 -5.23 7.50 -17.15
C GLU A 90 -3.90 7.64 -16.39
N VAL A 91 -3.67 6.84 -15.35
CA VAL A 91 -2.45 6.92 -14.53
C VAL A 91 -1.17 6.60 -15.32
N LEU A 92 -1.26 5.75 -16.35
CA LEU A 92 -0.12 5.47 -17.23
C LEU A 92 0.26 6.68 -18.09
N SER A 93 -0.69 7.60 -18.34
CA SER A 93 -0.44 8.85 -19.07
C SER A 93 -0.08 10.01 -18.14
N THR A 94 -0.74 10.10 -16.98
CA THR A 94 -0.62 11.26 -16.07
C THR A 94 0.41 11.06 -14.96
N MET A 95 0.97 9.85 -14.83
CA MET A 95 1.87 9.41 -13.75
C MET A 95 1.23 9.32 -12.36
N GLU A 96 0.17 10.08 -12.08
CA GLU A 96 -0.57 10.01 -10.83
C GLU A 96 -2.08 10.16 -11.08
N GLN A 97 -2.88 9.49 -10.24
CA GLN A 97 -4.34 9.55 -10.27
C GLN A 97 -4.92 9.40 -8.86
N SER A 98 -5.88 10.24 -8.51
CA SER A 98 -6.72 10.11 -7.31
C SER A 98 -8.17 9.90 -7.73
N CYS A 99 -8.78 8.79 -7.33
CA CYS A 99 -10.14 8.46 -7.76
C CYS A 99 -10.97 7.78 -6.68
N TRP A 100 -12.30 7.91 -6.81
CA TRP A 100 -13.28 7.13 -6.06
C TRP A 100 -13.83 6.02 -6.95
N LEU A 101 -13.70 4.79 -6.50
CA LEU A 101 -14.27 3.62 -7.18
C LEU A 101 -15.58 3.22 -6.53
N THR A 102 -16.64 3.07 -7.32
CA THR A 102 -17.87 2.43 -6.87
C THR A 102 -17.70 0.92 -6.85
N ILE A 103 -17.81 0.31 -5.68
CA ILE A 103 -17.79 -1.15 -5.55
C ILE A 103 -19.20 -1.71 -5.73
N LYS A 104 -19.30 -2.83 -6.46
CA LYS A 104 -20.58 -3.48 -6.79
C LYS A 104 -20.62 -4.90 -6.26
N ARG A 105 -21.81 -5.34 -5.87
CA ARG A 105 -22.10 -6.74 -5.51
C ARG A 105 -22.21 -7.62 -6.74
N GLY A 106 -22.29 -8.94 -6.54
CA GLY A 106 -22.57 -9.91 -7.61
C GLY A 106 -23.87 -9.60 -8.37
N SER A 107 -24.84 -8.95 -7.73
CA SER A 107 -26.09 -8.49 -8.33
C SER A 107 -25.97 -7.21 -9.18
N GLY A 108 -24.77 -6.62 -9.27
CA GLY A 108 -24.53 -5.36 -9.99
C GLY A 108 -24.93 -4.09 -9.23
N LYS A 109 -25.62 -4.23 -8.08
CA LYS A 109 -25.97 -3.10 -7.21
C LYS A 109 -24.74 -2.53 -6.52
N ASP A 110 -24.71 -1.21 -6.42
CA ASP A 110 -23.69 -0.48 -5.66
C ASP A 110 -23.68 -0.93 -4.18
N SER A 111 -22.49 -0.89 -3.59
CA SER A 111 -22.20 -1.40 -2.25
C SER A 111 -21.18 -0.57 -1.49
N GLY A 112 -20.91 0.64 -1.96
CA GLY A 112 -20.00 1.59 -1.34
C GLY A 112 -19.01 2.19 -2.34
N TYR A 113 -18.13 3.01 -1.81
CA TYR A 113 -17.12 3.74 -2.56
C TYR A 113 -15.77 3.58 -1.87
N VAL A 114 -14.69 3.44 -2.64
CA VAL A 114 -13.32 3.35 -2.12
C VAL A 114 -12.44 4.39 -2.81
N LYS A 115 -11.70 5.17 -2.02
CA LYS A 115 -10.74 6.14 -2.53
C LYS A 115 -9.37 5.49 -2.72
N LEU A 116 -8.84 5.60 -3.94
CA LEU A 116 -7.48 5.20 -4.29
C LEU A 116 -6.63 6.40 -4.68
N LEU A 117 -5.35 6.35 -4.31
CA LEU A 117 -4.29 7.15 -4.91
C LEU A 117 -3.36 6.19 -5.63
N ILE A 118 -3.08 6.45 -6.91
CA ILE A 118 -2.27 5.57 -7.76
C ILE A 118 -1.17 6.42 -8.36
N ARG A 119 0.08 5.97 -8.22
CA ARG A 119 1.25 6.57 -8.85
C ARG A 119 1.98 5.54 -9.70
N TYR A 120 2.27 5.91 -10.94
CA TYR A 120 3.02 5.11 -11.89
C TYR A 120 4.47 5.63 -12.00
N VAL A 121 5.42 4.70 -11.95
CA VAL A 121 6.83 4.94 -12.22
C VAL A 121 7.24 4.07 -13.39
N PRO A 122 7.43 4.63 -14.60
CA PRO A 122 7.80 3.86 -15.77
C PRO A 122 9.19 3.22 -15.58
N GLN A 123 9.34 2.00 -16.09
CA GLN A 123 10.65 1.37 -16.18
C GLN A 123 11.50 2.18 -17.15
N GLN A 124 12.63 2.69 -16.67
CA GLN A 124 13.61 3.32 -17.55
C GLN A 124 14.15 2.25 -18.48
N VAL A 125 13.82 2.33 -19.76
CA VAL A 125 14.48 1.51 -20.77
C VAL A 125 15.87 2.12 -20.90
N GLY A 126 16.85 1.51 -20.24
CA GLY A 126 18.24 1.82 -20.51
C GLY A 126 18.49 1.52 -21.98
N THR A 127 18.64 2.55 -22.80
CA THR A 127 19.41 2.41 -24.03
C THR A 127 20.80 1.99 -23.55
N SER A 128 21.12 0.70 -23.68
CA SER A 128 22.50 0.26 -23.55
C SER A 128 23.31 1.15 -24.48
N GLN A 129 24.11 2.02 -23.89
CA GLN A 129 25.06 2.84 -24.63
C GLN A 129 25.83 1.89 -25.54
N SER A 130 25.74 2.15 -26.84
CA SER A 130 26.72 1.66 -27.80
C SER A 130 28.07 2.18 -27.31
N ASN A 131 28.85 1.33 -26.64
CA ASN A 131 30.25 1.56 -26.37
C ASN A 131 31.02 1.52 -27.70
N CYS A 132 30.88 2.57 -28.52
CA CYS A 132 31.90 2.93 -29.48
C CYS A 132 32.77 3.99 -28.79
N PRO A 133 34.01 3.68 -28.39
CA PRO A 133 34.95 4.75 -28.09
C PRO A 133 35.09 5.64 -29.35
N PRO A 134 35.13 6.97 -29.22
CA PRO A 134 35.45 7.81 -30.37
C PRO A 134 36.81 7.38 -30.91
N ALA A 135 36.86 7.02 -32.19
CA ALA A 135 38.11 6.79 -32.89
C ALA A 135 38.92 8.09 -32.84
N TYR A 136 39.96 8.14 -32.02
CA TYR A 136 40.93 9.23 -32.06
C TYR A 136 41.65 9.16 -33.42
N PRO A 137 41.70 10.23 -34.21
CA PRO A 137 42.57 10.27 -35.37
C PRO A 137 44.02 10.32 -34.87
N SER A 138 44.78 9.25 -35.14
CA SER A 138 46.23 9.17 -34.91
C SER A 138 46.95 10.16 -35.83
N ALA A 139 47.04 11.43 -35.44
CA ALA A 139 47.93 12.38 -36.07
C ALA A 139 49.35 12.13 -35.54
N HIS A 140 50.15 11.34 -36.27
CA HIS A 140 51.61 11.38 -36.15
C HIS A 140 52.14 12.51 -37.03
N PRO A 141 52.86 13.48 -36.46
CA PRO A 141 53.93 14.16 -37.17
C PRO A 141 55.28 13.65 -36.62
N THR A 142 56.06 13.04 -37.50
CA THR A 142 57.50 12.86 -37.29
C THR A 142 58.21 14.21 -37.34
N PRO A 143 59.19 14.46 -36.47
CA PRO A 143 60.34 15.26 -36.83
C PRO A 143 61.59 14.37 -36.92
N ALA A 144 62.31 14.57 -38.01
CA ALA A 144 63.60 13.97 -38.29
C ALA A 144 64.72 14.63 -37.47
N SER A 145 65.76 13.82 -37.25
CA SER A 145 67.19 14.16 -37.13
C SER A 145 67.75 14.75 -35.82
N ALA A 146 68.58 13.90 -35.19
CA ALA A 146 70.02 14.09 -34.95
C ALA A 146 70.52 14.50 -33.56
N PHE A 147 71.71 13.96 -33.26
CA PHE A 147 72.65 14.13 -32.13
C PHE A 147 72.43 13.19 -30.94
N HIS A 148 73.22 12.13 -30.80
CA HIS A 148 74.64 12.03 -30.37
C HIS A 148 74.80 12.03 -28.84
N ALA A 149 75.07 10.85 -28.26
CA ALA A 149 76.17 10.56 -27.33
C ALA A 149 75.88 9.30 -26.49
N GLN A 150 76.90 8.44 -26.38
CA GLN A 150 77.00 7.34 -25.42
C GLN A 150 77.13 7.87 -23.98
N TYR A 151 76.78 7.06 -22.97
CA TYR A 151 77.61 6.63 -21.81
C TYR A 151 76.75 6.00 -20.68
N PRO A 152 77.38 5.28 -19.71
CA PRO A 152 76.80 4.14 -19.00
C PRO A 152 76.53 4.39 -17.50
N ASN A 153 76.00 3.34 -16.86
CA ASN A 153 76.11 2.92 -15.44
C ASN A 153 76.56 3.95 -14.36
N GLY A 154 75.74 4.05 -13.30
CA GLY A 154 76.20 4.29 -11.93
C GLY A 154 75.64 5.55 -11.24
N GLY A 155 75.17 5.39 -9.99
CA GLY A 155 75.16 6.48 -9.00
C GLY A 155 73.85 6.73 -8.24
N HIS A 156 73.80 6.19 -7.02
CA HIS A 156 73.07 6.61 -5.81
C HIS A 156 72.57 8.06 -5.75
N TRP A 157 71.41 8.33 -5.11
CA TRP A 157 71.26 9.07 -3.81
C TRP A 157 69.91 8.77 -3.10
N SER A 158 70.00 8.53 -1.77
CA SER A 158 69.14 8.94 -0.63
C SER A 158 67.74 9.56 -0.91
N ASP A 159 66.66 9.33 -0.14
CA ASP A 159 66.59 9.36 1.33
C ASP A 159 65.17 8.99 1.83
N THR A 160 65.08 8.57 3.10
CA THR A 160 63.96 8.67 4.06
C THR A 160 62.61 7.91 3.89
N THR A 161 62.37 7.06 4.91
CA THR A 161 61.17 6.41 5.51
C THR A 161 59.89 7.27 5.71
N PRO A 162 58.74 6.76 6.26
CA PRO A 162 58.33 5.37 6.55
C PRO A 162 56.92 4.98 6.04
N SER A 163 56.70 3.66 6.07
CA SER A 163 55.40 2.97 5.98
C SER A 163 54.47 3.32 7.15
N ALA A 164 53.18 3.53 6.85
CA ALA A 164 52.11 3.54 7.83
C ALA A 164 50.97 2.60 7.39
N SER A 165 50.75 1.61 8.24
CA SER A 165 49.54 0.81 8.52
C SER A 165 48.23 1.60 8.35
N GLN A 166 47.10 0.98 7.98
CA GLN A 166 46.23 0.32 8.97
C GLN A 166 45.20 -0.63 8.32
N SER A 167 45.16 -1.84 8.86
CA SER A 167 44.11 -2.84 8.73
C SER A 167 43.00 -2.58 9.76
N PHE A 168 41.74 -2.54 9.33
CA PHE A 168 40.59 -2.54 10.23
C PHE A 168 40.06 -3.96 10.45
N SER A 169 40.11 -4.40 11.71
CA SER A 169 39.48 -5.62 12.21
C SER A 169 38.05 -5.31 12.70
N TYR A 170 37.10 -6.20 12.39
CA TYR A 170 35.75 -6.20 12.96
C TYR A 170 35.68 -7.13 14.18
N PRO A 171 35.05 -6.72 15.30
CA PRO A 171 34.62 -7.64 16.33
C PRO A 171 33.15 -8.07 16.16
N SER A 172 32.95 -9.36 16.40
CA SER A 172 31.71 -10.11 16.40
C SER A 172 30.90 -9.95 17.71
N GLY A 173 29.58 -9.87 17.55
CA GLY A 173 28.58 -10.50 18.43
C GLY A 173 28.18 -9.77 19.71
N GLN A 174 26.87 -9.58 19.92
CA GLN A 174 26.12 -10.19 21.03
C GLN A 174 24.60 -10.05 20.81
N ALA A 175 23.88 -11.07 21.25
CA ALA A 175 22.45 -11.27 21.09
C ALA A 175 21.62 -10.41 22.05
N TYR A 176 20.53 -9.84 21.56
CA TYR A 176 19.55 -9.09 22.34
C TYR A 176 18.47 -10.04 22.88
N ARG A 177 18.32 -10.13 24.20
CA ARG A 177 17.17 -10.72 24.90
C ARG A 177 16.27 -9.59 25.42
N PRO A 178 14.94 -9.63 25.22
CA PRO A 178 14.04 -8.76 25.98
C PRO A 178 13.69 -9.40 27.33
N ASP A 179 13.84 -8.60 28.38
CA ASP A 179 13.48 -8.92 29.76
C ASP A 179 11.95 -8.79 29.94
N ILE A 180 11.32 -9.86 30.44
CA ILE A 180 9.92 -9.88 30.85
C ILE A 180 9.90 -9.60 32.36
N SER A 181 9.56 -8.38 32.74
CA SER A 181 9.22 -8.04 34.12
C SER A 181 7.70 -8.14 34.31
N VAL A 182 7.27 -9.26 34.91
CA VAL A 182 5.96 -9.42 35.52
C VAL A 182 6.06 -8.82 36.94
N SER A 183 5.37 -7.70 37.19
CA SER A 183 5.11 -7.22 38.54
C SER A 183 3.66 -7.53 38.91
N THR A 184 3.48 -8.60 39.68
CA THR A 184 2.26 -8.88 40.44
C THR A 184 2.36 -8.18 41.79
N SER A 185 1.51 -7.18 42.03
CA SER A 185 1.18 -6.71 43.37
C SER A 185 -0.34 -6.64 43.53
N PHE A 186 -0.91 -7.71 44.07
CA PHE A 186 -2.24 -7.67 44.66
C PHE A 186 -2.10 -7.14 46.09
N SER A 187 -2.67 -5.97 46.35
CA SER A 187 -2.94 -5.50 47.71
C SER A 187 -4.44 -5.57 47.93
N ALA A 188 -4.85 -6.44 48.85
CA ALA A 188 -6.23 -6.54 49.32
C ALA A 188 -6.48 -5.49 50.41
N GLY A 189 -7.60 -4.78 50.32
CA GLY A 189 -8.11 -3.91 51.37
C GLY A 189 -9.53 -3.42 51.07
N PRO A 190 -10.42 -3.29 52.08
CA PRO A 190 -11.88 -3.44 51.91
C PRO A 190 -12.63 -2.12 51.82
N GLY A 191 -13.87 -2.14 51.32
CA GLY A 191 -14.79 -1.01 51.48
C GLY A 191 -15.94 -0.99 50.48
N ALA A 192 -17.07 -1.58 50.87
CA ALA A 192 -18.34 -1.42 50.20
C ALA A 192 -18.98 -0.06 50.50
N ALA A 193 -19.61 0.56 49.50
CA ALA A 193 -20.70 1.52 49.66
C ALA A 193 -21.65 1.45 48.43
N PRO A 194 -22.96 1.62 48.61
CA PRO A 194 -23.97 1.21 47.63
C PRO A 194 -24.27 2.29 46.57
N ASN A 195 -24.61 1.84 45.36
CA ASN A 195 -25.01 2.70 44.25
C ASN A 195 -26.54 2.96 44.32
N PRO A 196 -27.01 4.22 44.39
CA PRO A 196 -28.42 4.54 44.61
C PRO A 196 -29.11 4.96 43.31
N TYR A 197 -29.36 4.03 42.39
CA TYR A 197 -30.31 4.30 41.30
C TYR A 197 -31.17 3.08 41.04
N GLY A 198 -32.34 3.09 41.69
CA GLY A 198 -33.44 2.19 41.43
C GLY A 198 -33.99 2.40 40.03
N ARG A 199 -34.25 1.28 39.37
CA ARG A 199 -35.06 1.19 38.15
C ARG A 199 -36.54 1.11 38.57
N PRO A 200 -37.44 1.97 38.06
CA PRO A 200 -38.85 1.67 38.08
C PRO A 200 -39.28 1.01 36.77
N SER A 201 -40.15 0.01 36.94
CA SER A 201 -40.94 -0.65 35.90
C SER A 201 -42.16 0.19 35.54
N GLY A 202 -42.49 0.24 34.24
CA GLY A 202 -43.84 0.42 33.68
C GLY A 202 -44.48 1.82 33.76
N THR A 203 -44.91 2.35 32.61
CA THR A 203 -46.33 2.58 32.24
C THR A 203 -46.44 3.24 30.85
N ASP A 204 -47.38 2.74 30.06
CA ASP A 204 -48.32 3.41 29.15
C ASP A 204 -47.86 4.53 28.19
N PHE A 205 -47.96 4.23 26.89
CA PHE A 205 -48.38 5.20 25.87
C PHE A 205 -49.41 4.56 24.92
N PRO A 206 -50.65 5.07 24.85
CA PRO A 206 -51.59 4.76 23.77
C PRO A 206 -51.42 5.77 22.63
N GLY A 207 -51.55 5.32 21.38
CA GLY A 207 -51.48 6.24 20.24
C GLY A 207 -51.39 5.56 18.88
N SER A 208 -52.36 4.71 18.57
CA SER A 208 -52.63 4.27 17.19
C SER A 208 -53.31 5.39 16.40
N THR A 209 -52.69 5.84 15.31
CA THR A 209 -53.42 6.42 14.18
C THR A 209 -53.08 5.67 12.89
N SER A 210 -54.14 5.10 12.35
CA SER A 210 -54.29 4.41 11.08
C SER A 210 -53.89 5.29 9.89
N PHE A 211 -53.08 4.76 8.99
CA PHE A 211 -53.04 5.22 7.60
C PHE A 211 -53.90 4.29 6.75
N SER A 212 -55.01 4.83 6.25
CA SER A 212 -55.89 4.20 5.26
C SER A 212 -55.15 3.95 3.95
N ALA A 213 -55.34 2.75 3.43
CA ALA A 213 -55.03 2.37 2.06
C ALA A 213 -55.88 3.19 1.08
N GLY A 214 -55.21 4.00 0.25
CA GLY A 214 -55.80 4.62 -0.94
C GLY A 214 -55.54 3.73 -2.14
N SER A 215 -56.59 3.06 -2.61
CA SER A 215 -56.65 2.35 -3.89
C SER A 215 -56.61 3.35 -5.05
N GLY A 216 -55.49 3.42 -5.76
CA GLY A 216 -55.35 4.11 -7.05
C GLY A 216 -55.11 3.10 -8.15
N ALA A 217 -56.14 2.85 -8.97
CA ALA A 217 -56.08 2.00 -10.15
C ALA A 217 -55.27 2.68 -11.26
N ALA A 218 -54.40 1.91 -11.93
CA ALA A 218 -53.72 2.31 -13.16
C ALA A 218 -54.65 2.08 -14.37
N PRO A 219 -54.67 2.97 -15.39
CA PRO A 219 -55.35 2.68 -16.64
C PRO A 219 -54.52 1.75 -17.54
N ASN A 220 -55.23 0.82 -18.19
CA ASN A 220 -54.70 -0.17 -19.13
C ASN A 220 -54.35 0.49 -20.48
N PRO A 221 -53.22 0.15 -21.13
CA PRO A 221 -52.82 0.79 -22.38
C PRO A 221 -53.23 -0.04 -23.60
N TYR A 222 -54.51 -0.06 -23.97
CA TYR A 222 -54.97 -0.42 -25.32
C TYR A 222 -56.36 0.18 -25.56
N GLY A 223 -56.43 1.17 -26.47
CA GLY A 223 -57.64 1.88 -26.87
C GLY A 223 -57.30 3.19 -27.56
#